data_AF-A0A7S3SY50-F1
#
_entry.id   AF-A0A7S3SY50-F1
#
_cell.length_a   1.000
_cell.length_b   1.000
_cell.length_c   1.000
_cell.angle_alpha   90.00
_cell.angle_beta   90.00
_cell.angle_gamma   90.00
#
_symmetry.space_group_name_H-M   'P 1'
#
loop_
_entity.id
_entity.type
_entity.pdbx_description
1 polymer ?
#
loop_
_entity_poly.entity_id
_entity_poly.type
_entity_poly.pdbx_seq_one_letter_code
_entity_poly.pdbx_strand_id
1 'polypeptide(L)'
;MLTQWLGLSCDRLRGVEFVDADGKRQLASKDVNPDMLYMAKGGGGNFPGIVTKFEFDTDPVPSSVVSKSCMFGEWDGKRVLKAWTRHMYDMGDSKRQMFSHITSFSNPAHWAFESMCFSCDQSNLDRFHAIVDQINLEASGRRNGDGCHVRDYNGPGGPWLQKLLAEPGVGGGAPEKLAGPPEGGKWAADHGSSKNGAVNVPTYELSDAALDALIDRFHAKPLDLGVYQLMLFIYMLGGDKVESVPVTEGAYGSRRAKWTIHWREFRADNPEVIAHSDSISSALGPHLPCTGFYNYFDTNTPCTRPIPGARSQRDAWLEAVHSDVGKMMAIKGAHDPSHTFRSRLVEGHSLPETHHAGSIAPAIPCGSTSCTVNVLGTLVNGFSCRDHMEYQRSGYKGHMPMNAIAACNVVASMYPPCAPCKPPGLPPQRQSMRLRRLQAVNASASQNLRVDVSFAELPPPLQELVWANRSLLGWEPPHWE
;
A
#
# COMPACT_ATOMS: atom_id res chain seq x y z
N MET A 1 2.21 4.55 11.80
CA MET A 1 3.09 3.99 12.83
C MET A 1 2.68 4.39 14.24
N LEU A 2 2.61 5.68 14.63
CA LEU A 2 2.29 6.03 16.03
C LEU A 2 0.79 6.11 16.36
N THR A 3 -0.09 5.80 15.40
CA THR A 3 -1.54 6.05 15.50
C THR A 3 -2.20 5.37 16.70
N GLN A 4 -1.89 4.11 16.97
CA GLN A 4 -2.48 3.34 18.07
C GLN A 4 -2.05 3.89 19.43
N TRP A 5 -0.85 4.47 19.52
CA TRP A 5 -0.34 5.05 20.76
C TRP A 5 -0.78 6.51 20.98
N LEU A 6 -0.73 7.34 19.92
CA LEU A 6 -0.85 8.80 20.03
C LEU A 6 -2.10 9.40 19.35
N GLY A 7 -2.91 8.59 18.67
CA GLY A 7 -4.05 9.05 17.88
C GLY A 7 -3.67 9.51 16.47
N LEU A 8 -4.63 10.07 15.75
CA LEU A 8 -4.39 10.60 14.39
C LEU A 8 -3.71 11.97 14.46
N SER A 9 -2.94 12.33 13.44
CA SER A 9 -2.31 13.66 13.36
C SER A 9 -3.32 14.79 13.44
N CYS A 10 -4.54 14.61 12.88
CA CYS A 10 -5.61 15.61 12.99
C CYS A 10 -6.13 15.79 14.42
N ASP A 11 -5.96 14.81 15.30
CA ASP A 11 -6.36 14.94 16.72
C ASP A 11 -5.37 15.78 17.50
N ARG A 12 -4.12 15.84 17.03
CA ARG A 12 -3.06 16.69 17.55
C ARG A 12 -3.07 18.10 16.98
N LEU A 13 -3.97 18.39 16.04
CA LEU A 13 -4.06 19.72 15.43
C LEU A 13 -4.74 20.69 16.39
N ARG A 14 -3.98 21.67 16.86
CA ARG A 14 -4.41 22.71 17.79
C ARG A 14 -4.96 23.94 17.06
N GLY A 15 -4.39 24.27 15.91
CA GLY A 15 -4.80 25.41 15.11
C GLY A 15 -4.18 25.47 13.72
N VAL A 16 -4.73 26.33 12.88
CA VAL A 16 -4.18 26.65 11.55
C VAL A 16 -4.20 28.15 11.30
N GLU A 17 -3.18 28.66 10.62
CA GLU A 17 -3.26 29.94 9.90
C GLU A 17 -3.68 29.64 8.46
N PHE A 18 -4.59 30.43 7.91
CA PHE A 18 -5.03 30.27 6.54
C PHE A 18 -5.32 31.61 5.86
N VAL A 19 -5.32 31.61 4.54
CA VAL A 19 -5.76 32.73 3.71
C VAL A 19 -7.18 32.44 3.21
N ASP A 20 -8.11 33.35 3.48
CA ASP A 20 -9.52 33.26 3.07
C ASP A 20 -9.76 33.70 1.61
N ALA A 21 -11.03 33.69 1.18
CA ALA A 21 -11.41 34.05 -0.19
C ALA A 21 -11.16 35.53 -0.53
N ASP A 22 -11.03 36.40 0.48
CA ASP A 22 -10.67 37.81 0.33
C ASP A 22 -9.15 38.03 0.28
N GLY A 23 -8.35 36.96 0.41
CA GLY A 23 -6.90 37.04 0.48
C GLY A 23 -6.37 37.51 1.85
N LYS A 24 -7.20 37.47 2.90
CA LYS A 24 -6.80 37.88 4.25
C LYS A 24 -6.30 36.69 5.06
N ARG A 25 -5.28 36.92 5.89
CA ARG A 25 -4.81 35.94 6.87
C ARG A 25 -5.79 35.83 8.03
N GLN A 26 -6.16 34.61 8.35
CA GLN A 26 -7.08 34.24 9.42
C GLN A 26 -6.43 33.16 10.29
N LEU A 27 -6.91 33.06 11.53
CA LEU A 27 -6.55 31.99 12.46
C LEU A 27 -7.78 31.11 12.71
N ALA A 28 -7.57 29.80 12.79
CA ALA A 28 -8.54 28.87 13.34
C ALA A 28 -7.92 28.10 14.50
N SER A 29 -8.62 28.07 15.62
CA SER A 29 -8.29 27.36 16.85
C SER A 29 -9.61 26.93 17.53
N LYS A 30 -9.54 26.33 18.72
CA LYS A 30 -10.75 26.02 19.48
C LYS A 30 -11.56 27.26 19.88
N ASP A 31 -10.90 28.42 20.03
CA ASP A 31 -11.48 29.66 20.54
C ASP A 31 -11.77 30.69 19.42
N VAL A 32 -11.15 30.52 18.25
CA VAL A 32 -11.26 31.44 17.09
C VAL A 32 -11.58 30.61 15.85
N ASN A 33 -12.67 30.90 15.12
CA ASN A 33 -13.10 30.12 13.95
C ASN A 33 -13.07 28.59 14.18
N PRO A 34 -13.76 28.06 15.21
CA PRO A 34 -13.70 26.65 15.58
C PRO A 34 -14.28 25.71 14.51
N ASP A 35 -15.17 26.21 13.67
CA ASP A 35 -15.69 25.52 12.49
C ASP A 35 -14.61 25.32 11.40
N MET A 36 -13.75 26.30 11.19
CA MET A 36 -12.58 26.16 10.32
C MET A 36 -11.56 25.18 10.90
N LEU A 37 -11.35 25.15 12.22
CA LEU A 37 -10.54 24.11 12.85
C LEU A 37 -11.16 22.72 12.62
N TYR A 38 -12.48 22.59 12.76
CA TYR A 38 -13.20 21.35 12.45
C TYR A 38 -12.97 20.88 11.00
N MET A 39 -13.00 21.80 10.02
CA MET A 39 -12.68 21.50 8.62
C MET A 39 -11.21 21.07 8.45
N ALA A 40 -10.27 21.71 9.14
CA ALA A 40 -8.86 21.35 9.08
C ALA A 40 -8.60 19.94 9.66
N LYS A 41 -9.41 19.50 10.63
CA LYS A 41 -9.37 18.15 11.21
C LYS A 41 -10.02 17.09 10.31
N GLY A 42 -9.54 16.97 9.07
CA GLY A 42 -9.88 15.85 8.17
C GLY A 42 -10.83 16.17 6.99
N GLY A 43 -11.10 17.45 6.71
CA GLY A 43 -11.89 17.88 5.56
C GLY A 43 -11.14 17.78 4.22
N GLY A 44 -9.81 17.61 4.28
CA GLY A 44 -8.96 17.47 3.10
C GLY A 44 -9.02 18.69 2.19
N GLY A 45 -9.12 18.46 0.88
CA GLY A 45 -9.22 19.52 -0.13
C GLY A 45 -10.52 20.32 -0.08
N ASN A 46 -11.44 20.03 0.85
CA ASN A 46 -12.68 20.78 1.01
C ASN A 46 -12.55 22.01 1.92
N PHE A 47 -11.39 22.23 2.55
CA PHE A 47 -11.15 23.38 3.41
C PHE A 47 -11.35 24.71 2.63
N PRO A 48 -12.19 25.66 3.10
CA PRO A 48 -12.47 26.90 2.36
C PRO A 48 -11.39 27.95 2.62
N GLY A 49 -10.17 27.68 2.16
CA GLY A 49 -9.01 28.56 2.33
C GLY A 49 -7.71 27.90 1.91
N ILE A 50 -6.62 28.66 1.96
CA ILE A 50 -5.25 28.14 1.79
C ILE A 50 -4.59 28.09 3.16
N VAL A 51 -4.38 26.90 3.72
CA VAL A 51 -3.65 26.76 4.98
C VAL A 51 -2.17 27.10 4.77
N THR A 52 -1.66 28.06 5.52
CA THR A 52 -0.27 28.54 5.47
C THR A 52 0.58 28.02 6.63
N LYS A 53 -0.06 27.67 7.75
CA LYS A 53 0.61 27.13 8.94
C LYS A 53 -0.29 26.15 9.67
N PHE A 54 0.31 25.09 10.22
CA PHE A 54 -0.33 24.21 11.18
C PHE A 54 0.36 24.33 12.54
N GLU A 55 -0.42 24.29 13.61
CA GLU A 55 0.07 24.20 14.99
C GLU A 55 -0.38 22.86 15.58
N PHE A 56 0.59 22.03 15.98
CA PHE A 56 0.34 20.70 16.52
C PHE A 56 0.83 20.59 17.96
N ASP A 57 0.10 19.82 18.76
CA ASP A 57 0.63 19.28 20.01
C ASP A 57 1.68 18.20 19.68
N THR A 58 2.85 18.31 20.30
CA THR A 58 3.96 17.37 20.11
C THR A 58 4.10 16.42 21.29
N ASP A 59 4.55 15.20 21.02
CA ASP A 59 4.86 14.20 22.04
C ASP A 59 6.37 13.96 22.16
N PRO A 60 6.84 13.47 23.31
CA PRO A 60 8.18 12.93 23.43
C PRO A 60 8.44 11.85 22.39
N VAL A 61 9.62 11.92 21.78
CA VAL A 61 10.09 10.90 20.84
C VAL A 61 10.16 9.53 21.53
N PRO A 62 9.82 8.42 20.84
CA PRO A 62 10.07 7.09 21.37
C PRO A 62 11.53 6.94 21.83
N SER A 63 11.73 6.52 23.08
CA SER A 63 13.03 6.19 23.68
C SER A 63 13.66 4.93 23.08
N SER A 64 12.87 4.06 22.49
CA SER A 64 13.30 2.86 21.76
C SER A 64 12.31 2.53 20.65
N VAL A 65 12.79 1.88 19.59
CA VAL A 65 11.94 1.29 18.55
C VAL A 65 12.51 -0.07 18.20
N VAL A 66 11.69 -1.10 18.34
CA VAL A 66 11.98 -2.48 17.93
C VAL A 66 10.96 -2.88 16.89
N SER A 67 11.39 -3.51 15.81
CA SER A 67 10.49 -4.13 14.83
C SER A 67 10.78 -5.61 14.68
N LYS A 68 9.75 -6.36 14.29
CA LYS A 68 9.87 -7.75 13.90
C LYS A 68 9.01 -7.94 12.66
N SER A 69 9.65 -8.33 11.57
CA SER A 69 9.00 -8.61 10.29
C SER A 69 9.06 -10.09 9.96
N CYS A 70 8.02 -10.64 9.35
CA CYS A 70 7.95 -12.03 8.92
C CYS A 70 7.53 -12.07 7.44
N MET A 71 8.20 -12.91 6.66
CA MET A 71 7.90 -13.11 5.25
C MET A 71 7.20 -14.44 5.00
N PHE A 72 6.23 -14.40 4.08
CA PHE A 72 5.37 -15.50 3.68
C PHE A 72 5.25 -15.55 2.16
N GLY A 73 4.95 -16.73 1.63
CA GLY A 73 4.79 -16.93 0.19
C GLY A 73 3.51 -16.29 -0.34
N GLU A 74 3.45 -16.09 -1.67
CA GLU A 74 2.30 -15.54 -2.41
C GLU A 74 0.94 -16.06 -1.94
N TRP A 75 0.83 -17.38 -1.68
CA TRP A 75 -0.45 -18.04 -1.39
C TRP A 75 -0.82 -18.10 0.09
N ASP A 76 -0.02 -17.48 0.96
CA ASP A 76 -0.24 -17.48 2.42
C ASP A 76 -1.22 -16.40 2.89
N GLY A 77 -1.59 -15.45 2.02
CA GLY A 77 -2.32 -14.22 2.40
C GLY A 77 -3.54 -14.43 3.29
N LYS A 78 -4.42 -15.39 2.97
CA LYS A 78 -5.59 -15.69 3.82
C LYS A 78 -5.20 -16.16 5.21
N ARG A 79 -4.19 -17.03 5.34
CA ARG A 79 -3.70 -17.51 6.65
C ARG A 79 -3.05 -16.37 7.44
N VAL A 80 -2.20 -15.57 6.78
CA VAL A 80 -1.54 -14.41 7.38
C VAL A 80 -2.58 -13.43 7.91
N LEU A 81 -3.58 -13.05 7.11
CA LEU A 81 -4.63 -12.13 7.52
C LEU A 81 -5.47 -12.67 8.70
N LYS A 82 -5.84 -13.95 8.68
CA LYS A 82 -6.59 -14.56 9.79
C LYS A 82 -5.78 -14.63 11.08
N ALA A 83 -4.51 -15.02 11.00
CA ALA A 83 -3.61 -15.04 12.16
C ALA A 83 -3.44 -13.63 12.72
N TRP A 84 -3.16 -12.66 11.85
CA TRP A 84 -2.94 -11.26 12.22
C TRP A 84 -4.16 -10.62 12.91
N THR A 85 -5.35 -10.76 12.31
CA THR A 85 -6.60 -10.12 12.79
C THR A 85 -7.01 -10.57 14.18
N ARG A 86 -6.75 -11.83 14.57
CA ARG A 86 -7.02 -12.35 15.93
C ARG A 86 -6.28 -11.59 17.04
N HIS A 87 -5.11 -11.04 16.73
CA HIS A 87 -4.28 -10.33 17.70
C HIS A 87 -4.41 -8.81 17.63
N MET A 88 -5.13 -8.28 16.64
CA MET A 88 -5.25 -6.83 16.44
C MET A 88 -5.90 -6.09 17.60
N TYR A 89 -6.82 -6.73 18.34
CA TYR A 89 -7.40 -6.11 19.53
C TYR A 89 -6.32 -5.76 20.56
N ASP A 90 -5.41 -6.69 20.82
CA ASP A 90 -4.31 -6.49 21.76
C ASP A 90 -3.28 -5.51 21.20
N MET A 91 -2.87 -5.68 19.93
CA MET A 91 -1.94 -4.74 19.28
C MET A 91 -2.48 -3.31 19.15
N GLY A 92 -3.80 -3.14 19.24
CA GLY A 92 -4.49 -1.85 19.12
C GLY A 92 -4.71 -1.14 20.45
N ASP A 93 -4.38 -1.77 21.58
CA ASP A 93 -4.39 -1.12 22.89
C ASP A 93 -3.19 -0.16 22.99
N SER A 94 -3.47 1.13 23.19
CA SER A 94 -2.44 2.17 23.27
C SER A 94 -1.39 1.95 24.35
N LYS A 95 -1.71 1.17 25.39
CA LYS A 95 -0.75 0.79 26.46
C LYS A 95 0.30 -0.20 25.97
N ARG A 96 0.08 -0.88 24.84
CA ARG A 96 1.10 -1.72 24.21
C ARG A 96 2.14 -0.91 23.48
N GLN A 97 1.79 0.30 23.05
CA GLN A 97 2.65 1.15 22.22
C GLN A 97 3.13 0.38 20.97
N MET A 98 2.23 -0.39 20.38
CA MET A 98 2.50 -1.22 19.23
C MET A 98 1.90 -0.64 17.96
N PHE A 99 2.50 -0.97 16.83
CA PHE A 99 1.93 -0.80 15.52
C PHE A 99 2.15 -2.04 14.72
N SER A 100 1.20 -2.36 13.86
CA SER A 100 1.34 -3.48 12.95
C SER A 100 0.71 -3.20 11.60
N HIS A 101 1.35 -3.72 10.56
CA HIS A 101 0.83 -3.70 9.21
C HIS A 101 1.17 -4.99 8.48
N ILE A 102 0.45 -5.23 7.39
CA ILE A 102 0.78 -6.21 6.36
C ILE A 102 1.05 -5.45 5.06
N THR A 103 2.09 -5.85 4.35
CA THR A 103 2.35 -5.44 2.98
C THR A 103 2.35 -6.67 2.08
N SER A 104 1.82 -6.52 0.87
CA SER A 104 1.94 -7.54 -0.16
C SER A 104 2.21 -6.88 -1.50
N PHE A 105 3.03 -7.55 -2.29
CA PHE A 105 3.37 -7.13 -3.63
C PHE A 105 2.98 -8.25 -4.57
N SER A 106 2.53 -7.89 -5.77
CA SER A 106 2.15 -8.86 -6.80
C SER A 106 3.36 -9.44 -7.55
N ASN A 107 4.52 -8.78 -7.48
CA ASN A 107 5.79 -9.18 -8.09
C ASN A 107 6.99 -8.50 -7.36
N PRO A 108 7.95 -9.27 -6.77
CA PRO A 108 7.81 -10.69 -6.47
C PRO A 108 6.62 -10.90 -5.55
N ALA A 109 5.83 -11.94 -5.84
CA ALA A 109 4.61 -12.19 -5.10
C ALA A 109 4.92 -12.69 -3.70
N HIS A 110 4.61 -11.89 -2.68
CA HIS A 110 4.84 -12.25 -1.29
C HIS A 110 3.91 -11.50 -0.34
N TRP A 111 3.83 -12.00 0.89
CA TRP A 111 3.19 -11.32 2.01
C TRP A 111 4.24 -11.06 3.07
N ALA A 112 4.26 -9.85 3.59
CA ALA A 112 5.08 -9.47 4.71
C ALA A 112 4.18 -8.89 5.80
N PHE A 113 4.41 -9.32 7.02
CA PHE A 113 3.84 -8.70 8.20
C PHE A 113 4.97 -8.04 8.96
N GLU A 114 4.77 -6.82 9.42
CA GLU A 114 5.69 -6.14 10.33
C GLU A 114 4.92 -5.62 11.53
N SER A 115 5.45 -5.92 12.71
CA SER A 115 5.03 -5.28 13.95
C SER A 115 6.18 -4.50 14.56
N MET A 116 5.82 -3.49 15.33
CA MET A 116 6.73 -2.53 15.92
C MET A 116 6.31 -2.26 17.36
N CYS A 117 7.28 -2.07 18.23
CA CYS A 117 7.12 -1.69 19.63
C CYS A 117 7.85 -0.36 19.86
N PHE A 118 7.16 0.63 20.41
CA PHE A 118 7.69 1.96 20.68
C PHE A 118 7.82 2.19 22.18
N SER A 119 9.02 2.46 22.68
CA SER A 119 9.25 2.71 24.11
C SER A 119 8.74 1.62 25.05
N CYS A 120 8.67 0.38 24.58
CA CYS A 120 8.13 -0.73 25.35
C CYS A 120 9.03 -1.07 26.54
N ASP A 121 8.41 -1.27 27.71
CA ASP A 121 9.06 -1.94 28.83
C ASP A 121 9.26 -3.44 28.52
N GLN A 122 9.98 -4.15 29.40
CA GLN A 122 10.28 -5.56 29.17
C GLN A 122 9.02 -6.43 29.03
N SER A 123 7.97 -6.13 29.80
CA SER A 123 6.71 -6.89 29.77
C SER A 123 5.99 -6.74 28.43
N ASN A 124 5.89 -5.51 27.92
CA ASN A 124 5.32 -5.24 26.61
C ASN A 124 6.21 -5.77 25.47
N LEU A 125 7.54 -5.74 25.62
CA LEU A 125 8.46 -6.31 24.65
C LEU A 125 8.34 -7.85 24.56
N ASP A 126 8.26 -8.54 25.70
CA ASP A 126 8.04 -9.99 25.76
C ASP A 126 6.70 -10.36 25.11
N ARG A 127 5.64 -9.58 25.42
CA ARG A 127 4.32 -9.74 24.82
C ARG A 127 4.34 -9.49 23.31
N PHE A 128 5.04 -8.45 22.86
CA PHE A 128 5.26 -8.14 21.45
C PHE A 128 5.89 -9.34 20.73
N HIS A 129 6.96 -9.91 21.28
CA HIS A 129 7.61 -11.08 20.71
C HIS A 129 6.67 -12.28 20.65
N ALA A 130 5.95 -12.55 21.74
CA ALA A 130 4.99 -13.66 21.84
C ALA A 130 3.86 -13.54 20.81
N ILE A 131 3.27 -12.36 20.63
CA ILE A 131 2.21 -12.11 19.63
C ILE A 131 2.75 -12.35 18.22
N VAL A 132 3.90 -11.78 17.88
CA VAL A 132 4.48 -11.94 16.54
C VAL A 132 4.83 -13.40 16.26
N ASP A 133 5.41 -14.10 17.23
CA ASP A 133 5.74 -15.53 17.09
C ASP A 133 4.48 -16.37 16.91
N GLN A 134 3.41 -16.06 17.65
CA GLN A 134 2.12 -16.72 17.51
C GLN A 134 1.51 -16.50 16.13
N ILE A 135 1.57 -15.27 15.59
CA ILE A 135 1.10 -14.97 14.24
C ILE A 135 1.90 -15.78 13.20
N ASN A 136 3.24 -15.84 13.32
CA ASN A 136 4.07 -16.63 12.40
C ASN A 136 3.73 -18.13 12.46
N LEU A 137 3.55 -18.67 13.66
CA LEU A 137 3.18 -20.06 13.88
C LEU A 137 1.82 -20.38 13.27
N GLU A 138 0.81 -19.53 13.49
CA GLU A 138 -0.54 -19.72 12.95
C GLU A 138 -0.58 -19.58 11.41
N ALA A 139 0.22 -18.67 10.85
CA ALA A 139 0.21 -18.40 9.41
C ALA A 139 0.99 -19.44 8.60
N SER A 140 2.09 -19.97 9.16
CA SER A 140 3.06 -20.80 8.42
C SER A 140 3.31 -22.20 9.00
N GLY A 141 2.88 -22.47 10.24
CA GLY A 141 3.23 -23.70 10.97
C GLY A 141 4.70 -23.76 11.41
N ARG A 142 5.50 -22.72 11.15
CA ARG A 142 6.92 -22.64 11.53
C ARG A 142 7.06 -22.20 12.99
N ARG A 143 8.13 -22.65 13.64
CA ARG A 143 8.43 -22.29 15.04
C ARG A 143 9.11 -20.92 15.10
N ASN A 144 9.18 -20.35 16.31
CA ASN A 144 9.71 -19.01 16.57
C ASN A 144 11.08 -18.78 15.90
N GLY A 145 11.21 -17.66 15.19
CA GLY A 145 12.45 -17.25 14.51
C GLY A 145 12.59 -17.70 13.05
N ASP A 146 11.86 -18.73 12.60
CA ASP A 146 11.93 -19.18 11.21
C ASP A 146 11.18 -18.21 10.28
N GLY A 147 11.92 -17.51 9.42
CA GLY A 147 11.38 -16.57 8.42
C GLY A 147 10.97 -15.21 8.97
N CYS A 148 11.37 -14.88 10.20
CA CYS A 148 11.17 -13.57 10.81
C CYS A 148 12.50 -12.89 11.17
N HIS A 149 12.56 -11.57 11.07
CA HIS A 149 13.72 -10.74 11.37
C HIS A 149 13.37 -9.69 12.42
N VAL A 150 14.15 -9.65 13.50
CA VAL A 150 14.08 -8.58 14.50
C VAL A 150 15.07 -7.49 14.14
N ARG A 151 14.66 -6.24 14.31
CA ARG A 151 15.53 -5.08 14.13
C ARG A 151 15.29 -4.06 15.22
N ASP A 152 16.37 -3.75 15.93
CA ASP A 152 16.45 -2.62 16.85
C ASP A 152 16.95 -1.39 16.10
N TYR A 153 16.29 -0.26 16.30
CA TYR A 153 16.67 0.99 15.66
C TYR A 153 17.53 1.81 16.62
N ASN A 154 18.83 1.82 16.38
CA ASN A 154 19.77 2.67 17.11
C ASN A 154 20.60 3.45 16.08
N GLY A 155 20.86 4.74 16.34
CA GLY A 155 21.65 5.57 15.45
C GLY A 155 21.49 7.07 15.66
N PRO A 156 22.18 7.90 14.85
CA PRO A 156 22.15 9.36 14.94
C PRO A 156 20.71 9.93 14.90
N GLY A 157 20.43 10.93 15.73
CA GLY A 157 19.08 11.51 15.84
C GLY A 157 18.03 10.59 16.50
N GLY A 158 18.43 9.44 17.05
CA GLY A 158 17.60 8.60 17.91
C GLY A 158 16.79 7.53 17.17
N PRO A 159 16.19 6.60 17.92
CA PRO A 159 15.58 5.38 17.40
C PRO A 159 14.40 5.67 16.47
N TRP A 160 13.60 6.68 16.79
CA TRP A 160 12.45 7.09 15.97
C TRP A 160 12.87 7.65 14.61
N LEU A 161 13.88 8.52 14.56
CA LEU A 161 14.38 9.05 13.29
C LEU A 161 14.93 7.91 12.41
N GLN A 162 15.68 6.99 13.01
CA GLN A 162 16.18 5.82 12.28
C GLN A 162 15.05 4.97 11.71
N LYS A 163 13.95 4.79 12.46
CA LYS A 163 12.76 4.11 11.94
C LYS A 163 12.11 4.89 10.80
N LEU A 164 11.91 6.20 10.96
CA LEU A 164 11.34 7.06 9.92
C LEU A 164 12.13 7.03 8.62
N LEU A 165 13.46 6.98 8.68
CA LEU A 165 14.34 6.86 7.51
C LEU A 165 14.35 5.45 6.90
N ALA A 166 14.11 4.42 7.70
CA ALA A 166 14.07 3.05 7.21
C ALA A 166 12.81 2.75 6.39
N GLU A 167 11.66 3.32 6.76
CA GLU A 167 10.37 3.10 6.08
C GLU A 167 10.39 3.41 4.57
N PRO A 168 10.88 4.58 4.10
CA PRO A 168 10.97 4.87 2.68
C PRO A 168 12.15 4.17 1.98
N GLY A 169 12.89 3.28 2.66
CA GLY A 169 14.06 2.59 2.10
C GLY A 169 15.34 3.44 2.08
N VAL A 170 15.35 4.61 2.73
CA VAL A 170 16.51 5.54 2.78
C VAL A 170 17.63 5.02 3.72
N GLY A 171 17.30 4.04 4.56
CA GLY A 171 18.24 3.11 5.20
C GLY A 171 19.37 3.76 6.00
N GLY A 172 19.13 4.04 7.28
CA GLY A 172 20.13 4.59 8.19
C GLY A 172 20.60 6.01 7.82
N GLY A 173 20.95 6.83 8.81
CA GLY A 173 21.56 8.13 8.53
C GLY A 173 21.04 9.27 9.39
N ALA A 174 21.55 10.46 9.09
CA ALA A 174 21.34 11.65 9.90
C ALA A 174 20.18 12.51 9.35
N PRO A 175 19.63 13.47 10.14
CA PRO A 175 18.45 14.26 9.80
C PRO A 175 18.52 14.98 8.45
N GLU A 176 19.73 15.24 7.94
CA GLU A 176 19.98 15.91 6.67
C GLU A 176 19.43 15.11 5.48
N LYS A 177 19.25 13.80 5.61
CA LYS A 177 18.54 12.98 4.61
C LYS A 177 17.04 13.34 4.48
N LEU A 178 16.45 13.98 5.48
CA LEU A 178 15.12 14.58 5.40
C LEU A 178 15.17 16.04 4.92
N ALA A 179 16.32 16.70 5.07
CA ALA A 179 16.49 18.12 4.86
C ALA A 179 17.40 18.39 3.65
N GLY A 180 16.79 18.43 2.46
CA GLY A 180 17.44 18.91 1.25
C GLY A 180 16.54 18.69 0.05
N PRO A 181 16.52 19.59 -0.95
CA PRO A 181 16.00 19.19 -2.25
C PRO A 181 16.83 17.99 -2.71
N PRO A 182 16.20 16.92 -3.22
CA PRO A 182 16.91 15.80 -3.82
C PRO A 182 17.89 16.31 -4.88
N GLU A 183 19.03 15.64 -5.05
CA GLU A 183 19.96 15.96 -6.14
C GLU A 183 19.19 16.02 -7.47
N GLY A 184 19.27 17.15 -8.18
CA GLY A 184 18.53 17.38 -9.43
C GLY A 184 17.09 17.88 -9.27
N GLY A 185 16.64 18.27 -8.07
CA GLY A 185 15.35 18.96 -7.86
C GLY A 185 14.10 18.09 -8.05
N LYS A 186 14.24 16.76 -8.13
CA LYS A 186 13.12 15.81 -8.28
C LYS A 186 13.09 14.81 -7.13
N TRP A 187 11.98 14.79 -6.38
CA TRP A 187 11.73 13.88 -5.25
C TRP A 187 11.34 12.45 -5.67
N ALA A 188 11.31 12.14 -6.97
CA ALA A 188 10.82 10.86 -7.45
C ALA A 188 11.58 10.36 -8.67
N ALA A 189 11.85 9.05 -8.69
CA ALA A 189 11.90 8.30 -9.94
C ALA A 189 10.53 8.41 -10.62
N ASP A 190 10.51 8.58 -11.95
CA ASP A 190 9.28 8.67 -12.74
C ASP A 190 8.55 7.31 -12.73
N HIS A 191 7.69 7.10 -11.73
CA HIS A 191 6.85 5.89 -11.64
C HIS A 191 5.53 6.02 -12.43
N GLY A 192 5.33 7.10 -13.20
CA GLY A 192 4.10 7.35 -13.94
C GLY A 192 2.86 7.57 -13.06
N SER A 193 1.67 7.47 -13.66
CA SER A 193 0.38 7.58 -12.97
C SER A 193 0.05 6.29 -12.19
N SER A 194 -0.68 6.42 -11.07
CA SER A 194 -1.16 5.28 -10.29
C SER A 194 -2.61 5.42 -9.89
N LYS A 195 -3.33 4.30 -9.83
CA LYS A 195 -4.69 4.18 -9.31
C LYS A 195 -4.59 3.67 -7.88
N ASN A 196 -5.37 4.26 -6.99
CA ASN A 196 -5.44 3.85 -5.59
C ASN A 196 -6.90 3.50 -5.27
N GLY A 197 -7.08 2.57 -4.36
CA GLY A 197 -8.35 2.35 -3.71
C GLY A 197 -8.13 1.92 -2.26
N ALA A 198 -9.07 2.27 -1.39
CA ALA A 198 -9.01 1.90 0.00
C ALA A 198 -10.39 1.64 0.57
N VAL A 199 -10.50 0.68 1.48
CA VAL A 199 -11.73 0.43 2.24
C VAL A 199 -11.40 0.31 3.72
N ASN A 200 -12.24 0.92 4.55
CA ASN A 200 -12.13 0.84 6.00
C ASN A 200 -12.94 -0.33 6.55
N VAL A 201 -12.30 -1.12 7.41
CA VAL A 201 -12.92 -2.31 8.02
C VAL A 201 -13.33 -1.96 9.45
N PRO A 202 -14.63 -2.01 9.80
CA PRO A 202 -15.12 -1.62 11.12
C PRO A 202 -15.00 -2.73 12.18
N THR A 203 -14.60 -3.93 11.77
CA THR A 203 -14.44 -5.12 12.62
C THR A 203 -12.97 -5.56 12.64
N TYR A 204 -12.57 -6.31 13.67
CA TYR A 204 -11.23 -6.90 13.68
C TYR A 204 -11.11 -8.04 12.67
N GLU A 205 -12.14 -8.88 12.56
CA GLU A 205 -12.15 -10.01 11.63
C GLU A 205 -12.99 -9.74 10.39
N LEU A 206 -12.59 -10.35 9.28
CA LEU A 206 -13.35 -10.43 8.04
C LEU A 206 -13.94 -11.83 7.87
N SER A 207 -15.09 -11.92 7.19
CA SER A 207 -15.61 -13.22 6.76
C SER A 207 -14.65 -13.90 5.78
N ASP A 208 -14.68 -15.23 5.74
CA ASP A 208 -13.87 -15.99 4.77
C ASP A 208 -14.20 -15.59 3.32
N ALA A 209 -15.46 -15.27 3.02
CA ALA A 209 -15.87 -14.80 1.69
C ALA A 209 -15.24 -13.44 1.33
N ALA A 210 -15.14 -12.51 2.27
CA ALA A 210 -14.50 -11.21 2.05
C ALA A 210 -12.98 -11.35 1.85
N LEU A 211 -12.35 -12.24 2.61
CA LEU A 211 -10.93 -12.56 2.45
C LEU A 211 -10.67 -13.21 1.09
N ASP A 212 -11.50 -14.18 0.70
CA ASP A 212 -11.37 -14.84 -0.62
C ASP A 212 -11.57 -13.82 -1.75
N ALA A 213 -12.56 -12.94 -1.65
CA ALA A 213 -12.80 -11.87 -2.61
C ALA A 213 -11.57 -10.93 -2.77
N LEU A 214 -10.93 -10.54 -1.67
CA LEU A 214 -9.72 -9.73 -1.69
C LEU A 214 -8.55 -10.46 -2.36
N ILE A 215 -8.24 -11.67 -1.88
CA ILE A 215 -7.07 -12.44 -2.29
C ILE A 215 -7.18 -12.86 -3.75
N ASP A 216 -8.36 -13.34 -4.17
CA ASP A 216 -8.59 -13.77 -5.55
C ASP A 216 -8.44 -12.60 -6.53
N ARG A 217 -8.93 -11.41 -6.18
CA ARG A 217 -8.76 -10.22 -7.01
C ARG A 217 -7.32 -9.75 -7.02
N PHE A 218 -6.66 -9.66 -5.87
CA PHE A 218 -5.25 -9.27 -5.80
C PHE A 218 -4.33 -10.17 -6.64
N HIS A 219 -4.63 -11.47 -6.72
CA HIS A 219 -3.87 -12.41 -7.56
C HIS A 219 -4.29 -12.42 -9.04
N ALA A 220 -5.51 -11.97 -9.37
CA ALA A 220 -6.03 -11.87 -10.74
C ALA A 220 -5.50 -10.64 -11.51
N LYS A 221 -4.21 -10.32 -11.32
CA LYS A 221 -3.55 -9.18 -11.97
C LYS A 221 -3.66 -9.29 -13.49
N PRO A 222 -4.07 -8.22 -14.20
CA PRO A 222 -4.35 -8.28 -15.64
C PRO A 222 -3.06 -8.39 -16.47
N LEU A 223 -1.93 -7.95 -15.94
CA LEU A 223 -0.69 -7.78 -16.69
C LEU A 223 0.54 -8.07 -15.80
N ASP A 224 1.58 -8.66 -16.39
CA ASP A 224 2.92 -8.74 -15.78
C ASP A 224 3.67 -7.43 -16.03
N LEU A 225 3.23 -6.35 -15.36
CA LEU A 225 3.78 -5.00 -15.55
C LEU A 225 5.16 -4.79 -14.91
N GLY A 226 5.81 -5.85 -14.46
CA GLY A 226 7.08 -5.81 -13.75
C GLY A 226 6.93 -5.72 -12.23
N VAL A 227 8.04 -5.42 -11.57
CA VAL A 227 8.17 -5.50 -10.11
C VAL A 227 7.41 -4.36 -9.42
N TYR A 228 6.75 -4.66 -8.30
CA TYR A 228 6.05 -3.71 -7.41
C TYR A 228 4.89 -2.93 -8.04
N GLN A 229 4.27 -3.45 -9.09
CA GLN A 229 3.22 -2.71 -9.81
C GLN A 229 1.88 -2.68 -9.09
N LEU A 230 1.50 -3.78 -8.44
CA LEU A 230 0.33 -3.85 -7.58
C LEU A 230 0.82 -4.10 -6.14
N MET A 231 0.45 -3.18 -5.26
CA MET A 231 0.80 -3.18 -3.85
C MET A 231 -0.48 -3.24 -3.03
N LEU A 232 -0.45 -4.01 -1.94
CA LEU A 232 -1.46 -4.04 -0.90
C LEU A 232 -0.83 -3.60 0.41
N PHE A 233 -1.39 -2.58 1.03
CA PHE A 233 -1.03 -2.05 2.34
C PHE A 233 -2.22 -2.22 3.26
N ILE A 234 -2.01 -2.96 4.34
CA ILE A 234 -3.04 -3.23 5.33
C ILE A 234 -2.50 -2.77 6.67
N TYR A 235 -3.09 -1.74 7.24
CA TYR A 235 -2.57 -1.14 8.46
C TYR A 235 -3.68 -0.85 9.45
N MET A 236 -3.33 -0.94 10.73
CA MET A 236 -4.22 -0.59 11.83
C MET A 236 -4.53 0.91 11.80
N LEU A 237 -5.81 1.24 11.97
CA LEU A 237 -6.31 2.61 11.96
C LEU A 237 -7.02 2.97 13.26
N GLY A 238 -7.70 2.00 13.89
CA GLY A 238 -8.44 2.18 15.14
C GLY A 238 -7.57 1.93 16.37
N GLY A 239 -8.24 1.55 17.47
CA GLY A 239 -7.65 1.46 18.80
C GLY A 239 -8.27 2.48 19.75
N ASP A 240 -8.08 2.28 21.05
CA ASP A 240 -8.69 3.09 22.11
C ASP A 240 -8.42 4.60 21.94
N LYS A 241 -7.23 4.98 21.48
CA LYS A 241 -6.89 6.39 21.22
C LYS A 241 -7.72 7.01 20.10
N VAL A 242 -7.83 6.34 18.96
CA VAL A 242 -8.58 6.86 17.80
C VAL A 242 -10.08 6.82 18.05
N GLU A 243 -10.56 5.77 18.70
CA GLU A 243 -11.98 5.53 18.96
C GLU A 243 -12.55 6.34 20.12
N SER A 244 -11.70 6.79 21.05
CA SER A 244 -12.12 7.70 22.14
C SER A 244 -12.47 9.11 21.66
N VAL A 245 -12.03 9.50 20.46
CA VAL A 245 -12.33 10.81 19.88
C VAL A 245 -13.73 10.75 19.23
N PRO A 246 -14.68 11.61 19.64
CA PRO A 246 -16.01 11.65 19.04
C PRO A 246 -15.94 11.89 17.53
N VAL A 247 -16.81 11.22 16.77
CA VAL A 247 -16.90 11.42 15.30
C VAL A 247 -17.23 12.87 14.93
N THR A 248 -17.87 13.62 15.84
CA THR A 248 -18.25 15.03 15.66
C THR A 248 -17.11 16.02 15.92
N GLU A 249 -15.94 15.57 16.39
CA GLU A 249 -14.79 16.43 16.76
C GLU A 249 -14.11 17.10 15.55
N GLY A 250 -14.18 16.47 14.38
CA GLY A 250 -13.57 16.97 13.15
C GLY A 250 -14.24 16.38 11.92
N ALA A 251 -13.90 16.87 10.74
CA ALA A 251 -14.42 16.36 9.46
C ALA A 251 -13.97 14.93 9.11
N TYR A 252 -13.01 14.35 9.83
CA TYR A 252 -12.61 12.95 9.69
C TYR A 252 -13.71 11.97 10.15
N GLY A 253 -14.26 11.16 9.23
CA GLY A 253 -15.42 10.29 9.53
C GLY A 253 -15.09 8.88 10.04
N SER A 254 -13.90 8.36 9.77
CA SER A 254 -13.60 6.93 9.91
C SER A 254 -13.16 6.48 11.32
N ARG A 255 -13.71 7.10 12.37
CA ARG A 255 -13.36 6.80 13.77
C ARG A 255 -13.61 5.35 14.19
N ARG A 256 -14.56 4.67 13.56
CA ARG A 256 -14.93 3.28 13.88
C ARG A 256 -14.13 2.24 13.09
N ALA A 257 -13.25 2.67 12.18
CA ALA A 257 -12.41 1.76 11.42
C ALA A 257 -11.36 1.13 12.33
N LYS A 258 -11.28 -0.20 12.36
CA LYS A 258 -10.24 -0.94 13.08
C LYS A 258 -8.94 -0.95 12.27
N TRP A 259 -9.07 -1.09 10.95
CA TRP A 259 -7.97 -1.13 9.99
C TRP A 259 -8.44 -0.78 8.60
N THR A 260 -7.49 -0.57 7.71
CA THR A 260 -7.72 -0.19 6.32
C THR A 260 -7.07 -1.19 5.40
N ILE A 261 -7.77 -1.55 4.32
CA ILE A 261 -7.19 -2.24 3.17
C ILE A 261 -6.98 -1.18 2.10
N HIS A 262 -5.72 -0.90 1.76
CA HIS A 262 -5.34 0.04 0.71
C HIS A 262 -4.57 -0.71 -0.36
N TRP A 263 -4.94 -0.53 -1.62
CA TRP A 263 -4.13 -1.00 -2.74
C TRP A 263 -3.74 0.16 -3.64
N ARG A 264 -2.59 -0.02 -4.27
CA ARG A 264 -2.04 0.90 -5.26
C ARG A 264 -1.59 0.12 -6.47
N GLU A 265 -1.99 0.60 -7.63
CA GLU A 265 -1.60 0.06 -8.92
C GLU A 265 -0.95 1.15 -9.75
N PHE A 266 0.30 0.93 -10.15
CA PHE A 266 0.98 1.80 -11.10
C PHE A 266 0.46 1.55 -12.51
N ARG A 267 0.79 2.47 -13.43
CA ARG A 267 0.33 2.45 -14.83
C ARG A 267 -1.17 2.69 -14.99
N ALA A 268 -1.69 3.69 -14.28
CA ALA A 268 -3.08 4.12 -14.42
C ALA A 268 -3.39 4.77 -15.79
N ASP A 269 -2.40 4.92 -16.66
CA ASP A 269 -2.58 5.17 -18.09
C ASP A 269 -3.20 3.98 -18.84
N ASN A 270 -3.16 2.77 -18.26
CA ASN A 270 -3.72 1.56 -18.85
C ASN A 270 -5.15 1.29 -18.33
N PRO A 271 -6.16 1.18 -19.21
CA PRO A 271 -7.54 0.91 -18.81
C PRO A 271 -7.74 -0.45 -18.11
N GLU A 272 -6.91 -1.46 -18.39
CA GLU A 272 -6.98 -2.75 -17.70
C GLU A 272 -6.58 -2.64 -16.22
N VAL A 273 -5.61 -1.77 -15.90
CA VAL A 273 -5.22 -1.46 -14.53
C VAL A 273 -6.36 -0.76 -13.79
N ILE A 274 -7.00 0.22 -14.42
CA ILE A 274 -8.18 0.90 -13.85
C ILE A 274 -9.29 -0.12 -13.58
N ALA A 275 -9.60 -0.96 -14.56
CA ALA A 275 -10.66 -1.97 -14.44
C ALA A 275 -10.36 -3.01 -13.35
N HIS A 276 -9.10 -3.44 -13.22
CA HIS A 276 -8.69 -4.35 -12.17
C HIS A 276 -8.83 -3.72 -10.77
N SER A 277 -8.39 -2.46 -10.61
CA SER A 277 -8.55 -1.72 -9.35
C SER A 277 -10.01 -1.57 -8.92
N ASP A 278 -10.89 -1.24 -9.87
CA ASP A 278 -12.33 -1.15 -9.64
C ASP A 278 -12.93 -2.52 -9.30
N SER A 279 -12.36 -3.60 -9.84
CA SER A 279 -12.80 -4.98 -9.56
C SER A 279 -12.50 -5.41 -8.12
N ILE A 280 -11.42 -4.93 -7.51
CA ILE A 280 -11.11 -5.16 -6.09
C ILE A 280 -12.19 -4.52 -5.22
N SER A 281 -12.49 -3.23 -5.44
CA SER A 281 -13.58 -2.53 -4.73
C SER A 281 -14.93 -3.22 -4.91
N SER A 282 -15.24 -3.62 -6.15
CA SER A 282 -16.51 -4.28 -6.47
C SER A 282 -16.66 -5.63 -5.77
N ALA A 283 -15.57 -6.39 -5.62
CA ALA A 283 -15.58 -7.68 -4.94
C ALA A 283 -15.73 -7.54 -3.43
N LEU A 284 -15.21 -6.46 -2.84
CA LEU A 284 -15.32 -6.19 -1.40
C LEU A 284 -16.67 -5.58 -1.00
N GLY A 285 -17.33 -4.86 -1.91
CA GLY A 285 -18.56 -4.11 -1.65
C GLY A 285 -19.70 -4.92 -0.97
N PRO A 286 -19.99 -6.17 -1.37
CA PRO A 286 -21.00 -6.99 -0.70
C PRO A 286 -20.68 -7.37 0.75
N HIS A 287 -19.42 -7.20 1.18
CA HIS A 287 -18.93 -7.68 2.47
C HIS A 287 -18.59 -6.57 3.46
N LEU A 288 -18.46 -5.32 2.98
CA LEU A 288 -17.96 -4.19 3.77
C LEU A 288 -18.84 -2.96 3.58
N PRO A 289 -18.97 -2.10 4.61
CA PRO A 289 -19.63 -0.82 4.43
C PRO A 289 -18.88 0.04 3.41
N CYS A 290 -19.59 0.94 2.74
CA CYS A 290 -18.98 1.93 1.88
C CYS A 290 -18.33 3.04 2.73
N THR A 291 -17.14 2.78 3.22
CA THR A 291 -16.34 3.74 3.97
C THR A 291 -14.90 3.76 3.51
N GLY A 292 -14.31 4.94 3.50
CA GLY A 292 -12.99 5.15 2.93
C GLY A 292 -12.16 6.18 3.68
N PHE A 293 -10.86 6.16 3.42
CA PHE A 293 -9.95 7.19 3.88
C PHE A 293 -9.72 8.22 2.78
N TYR A 294 -10.06 9.49 3.04
CA TYR A 294 -10.07 10.60 2.08
C TYR A 294 -8.87 10.60 1.10
N ASN A 295 -7.65 10.40 1.60
CA ASN A 295 -6.44 10.48 0.79
C ASN A 295 -6.27 9.34 -0.23
N TYR A 296 -6.93 8.20 -0.02
CA TYR A 296 -6.79 7.00 -0.87
C TYR A 296 -8.14 6.47 -1.38
N PHE A 297 -9.25 7.15 -1.04
CA PHE A 297 -10.58 6.73 -1.45
C PHE A 297 -10.86 7.20 -2.87
N ASP A 298 -11.13 6.24 -3.74
CA ASP A 298 -11.33 6.51 -5.15
C ASP A 298 -12.65 7.27 -5.38
N THR A 299 -12.61 8.27 -6.25
CA THR A 299 -13.76 9.11 -6.59
C THR A 299 -14.86 8.33 -7.26
N ASN A 300 -14.50 7.27 -7.99
CA ASN A 300 -15.41 6.45 -8.79
C ASN A 300 -15.67 5.08 -8.15
N THR A 301 -15.42 4.96 -6.84
CA THR A 301 -15.62 3.73 -6.08
C THR A 301 -17.02 3.16 -6.34
N PRO A 302 -17.15 1.89 -6.76
CA PRO A 302 -18.43 1.27 -7.10
C PRO A 302 -19.54 1.42 -6.06
N CYS A 303 -19.21 1.42 -4.76
CA CYS A 303 -20.20 1.52 -3.68
C CYS A 303 -20.83 2.91 -3.52
N THR A 304 -20.27 3.96 -4.14
CA THR A 304 -20.84 5.31 -4.13
C THR A 304 -21.71 5.59 -5.36
N ARG A 305 -21.75 4.66 -6.33
CA ARG A 305 -22.54 4.85 -7.56
C ARG A 305 -24.03 4.96 -7.22
N PRO A 306 -24.79 5.84 -7.89
CA PRO A 306 -26.17 6.09 -7.53
C PRO A 306 -27.01 4.83 -7.73
N ILE A 307 -27.84 4.50 -6.74
CA ILE A 307 -28.96 3.55 -6.90
C ILE A 307 -30.17 4.37 -7.39
N PRO A 308 -31.04 3.85 -8.26
CA PRO A 308 -32.26 4.57 -8.65
C PRO A 308 -33.06 5.04 -7.42
N GLY A 309 -33.23 6.37 -7.28
CA GLY A 309 -33.92 7.01 -6.14
C GLY A 309 -33.03 7.40 -4.95
N ALA A 310 -31.71 7.20 -5.00
CA ALA A 310 -30.76 7.56 -3.95
C ALA A 310 -30.13 8.96 -4.14
N ARG A 311 -29.35 9.41 -3.14
CA ARG A 311 -28.54 10.65 -3.18
C ARG A 311 -27.54 10.61 -4.36
N SER A 312 -27.04 11.78 -4.76
CA SER A 312 -26.01 11.88 -5.82
C SER A 312 -24.74 11.09 -5.45
N GLN A 313 -24.00 10.60 -6.45
CA GLN A 313 -22.72 9.90 -6.22
C GLN A 313 -21.73 10.75 -5.41
N ARG A 314 -21.74 12.06 -5.64
CA ARG A 314 -20.95 13.05 -4.88
C ARG A 314 -21.26 12.96 -3.39
N ASP A 315 -22.53 13.00 -3.01
CA ASP A 315 -22.94 12.98 -1.61
C ASP A 315 -22.65 11.64 -0.96
N ALA A 316 -22.92 10.53 -1.67
CA ALA A 316 -22.57 9.20 -1.21
C ALA A 316 -21.05 9.06 -0.96
N TRP A 317 -20.23 9.65 -1.83
CA TRP A 317 -18.77 9.68 -1.64
C TRP A 317 -18.35 10.52 -0.44
N LEU A 318 -18.94 11.71 -0.26
CA LEU A 318 -18.64 12.56 0.89
C LEU A 318 -19.01 11.87 2.21
N GLU A 319 -20.17 11.22 2.26
CA GLU A 319 -20.67 10.49 3.44
C GLU A 319 -19.87 9.22 3.75
N ALA A 320 -19.26 8.60 2.74
CA ALA A 320 -18.37 7.45 2.94
C ALA A 320 -17.06 7.84 3.67
N VAL A 321 -16.68 9.11 3.66
CA VAL A 321 -15.36 9.58 4.10
C VAL A 321 -15.43 10.50 5.31
N HIS A 322 -16.42 11.39 5.34
CA HIS A 322 -16.51 12.47 6.30
C HIS A 322 -17.54 12.21 7.39
N SER A 323 -17.35 12.85 8.54
CA SER A 323 -18.19 12.66 9.73
C SER A 323 -19.57 13.30 9.60
N ASP A 324 -19.64 14.53 9.09
CA ASP A 324 -20.88 15.31 8.97
C ASP A 324 -20.80 16.22 7.72
N VAL A 325 -21.26 15.69 6.59
CA VAL A 325 -21.25 16.40 5.31
C VAL A 325 -22.13 17.65 5.33
N GLY A 326 -23.27 17.60 6.04
CA GLY A 326 -24.19 18.74 6.14
C GLY A 326 -23.54 19.92 6.86
N LYS A 327 -22.87 19.65 7.99
CA LYS A 327 -22.07 20.68 8.69
C LYS A 327 -20.94 21.21 7.80
N MET A 328 -20.21 20.34 7.10
CA MET A 328 -19.14 20.78 6.19
C MET A 328 -19.66 21.71 5.09
N MET A 329 -20.81 21.39 4.47
CA MET A 329 -21.45 22.24 3.47
C MET A 329 -21.87 23.59 4.05
N ALA A 330 -22.41 23.62 5.26
CA ALA A 330 -22.78 24.87 5.94
C ALA A 330 -21.54 25.75 6.21
N ILE A 331 -20.44 25.17 6.68
CA ILE A 331 -19.18 25.90 6.90
C ILE A 331 -18.65 26.43 5.57
N LYS A 332 -18.65 25.61 4.52
CA LYS A 332 -18.23 26.03 3.18
C LYS A 332 -19.04 27.23 2.67
N GLY A 333 -20.37 27.19 2.82
CA GLY A 333 -21.24 28.28 2.41
C GLY A 333 -21.03 29.58 3.21
N ALA A 334 -20.71 29.47 4.50
CA ALA A 334 -20.45 30.62 5.36
C ALA A 334 -19.10 31.30 5.09
N HIS A 335 -18.04 30.51 4.85
CA HIS A 335 -16.67 31.03 4.73
C HIS A 335 -16.19 31.25 3.29
N ASP A 336 -16.86 30.65 2.31
CA ASP A 336 -16.57 30.84 0.88
C ASP A 336 -17.85 30.78 0.03
N PRO A 337 -18.76 31.77 0.20
CA PRO A 337 -20.04 31.82 -0.52
C PRO A 337 -19.88 32.04 -2.03
N SER A 338 -18.77 32.63 -2.47
CA SER A 338 -18.42 32.79 -3.89
C SER A 338 -17.79 31.54 -4.51
N HIS A 339 -17.51 30.52 -3.69
CA HIS A 339 -16.87 29.27 -4.10
C HIS A 339 -15.52 29.50 -4.79
N THR A 340 -14.76 30.47 -4.30
CA THR A 340 -13.41 30.82 -4.74
C THR A 340 -12.50 29.58 -4.68
N PHE A 341 -12.59 28.81 -3.61
CA PHE A 341 -11.90 27.53 -3.48
C PHE A 341 -12.81 26.40 -3.95
N ARG A 342 -12.48 25.76 -5.08
CA ARG A 342 -13.28 24.62 -5.58
C ARG A 342 -13.27 23.47 -4.58
N SER A 343 -14.42 22.85 -4.37
CA SER A 343 -14.63 21.83 -3.36
C SER A 343 -15.71 20.86 -3.82
N ARG A 344 -15.61 19.59 -3.41
CA ARG A 344 -16.63 18.58 -3.68
C ARG A 344 -17.92 18.82 -2.89
N LEU A 345 -17.88 19.67 -1.86
CA LEU A 345 -19.06 20.09 -1.10
C LEU A 345 -20.05 20.93 -1.92
N VAL A 346 -19.66 21.41 -3.12
CA VAL A 346 -20.49 22.24 -4.00
C VAL A 346 -20.77 21.48 -5.29
N GLU A 347 -22.04 21.47 -5.71
CA GLU A 347 -22.45 20.83 -6.96
C GLU A 347 -21.76 21.41 -8.18
N GLY A 348 -21.36 20.55 -9.13
CA GLY A 348 -20.67 20.97 -10.35
C GLY A 348 -19.24 21.50 -10.14
N HIS A 349 -18.75 21.61 -8.91
CA HIS A 349 -17.40 22.11 -8.59
C HIS A 349 -16.37 21.00 -8.32
N SER A 350 -16.77 19.74 -8.56
CA SER A 350 -15.84 18.62 -8.59
C SER A 350 -14.86 18.80 -9.75
N LEU A 351 -13.59 18.39 -9.58
CA LEU A 351 -12.70 18.25 -10.73
C LEU A 351 -13.39 17.37 -11.78
N PRO A 352 -13.25 17.66 -13.09
CA PRO A 352 -13.83 16.82 -14.13
C PRO A 352 -13.43 15.38 -13.85
N GLU A 353 -14.42 14.50 -13.66
CA GLU A 353 -14.15 13.08 -13.64
C GLU A 353 -13.43 12.78 -14.96
N THR A 354 -12.21 12.27 -14.89
CA THR A 354 -11.67 11.53 -16.03
C THR A 354 -12.53 10.29 -16.13
N HIS A 355 -13.69 10.44 -16.79
CA HIS A 355 -14.48 9.36 -17.29
C HIS A 355 -13.62 8.63 -18.31
N HIS A 356 -12.73 7.76 -17.84
CA HIS A 356 -12.55 6.54 -18.57
C HIS A 356 -13.92 5.88 -18.49
N ALA A 357 -14.65 5.94 -19.60
CA ALA A 357 -15.76 5.05 -19.86
C ALA A 357 -15.18 3.62 -19.85
N GLY A 358 -14.85 3.13 -18.66
CA GLY A 358 -14.64 1.73 -18.40
C GLY A 358 -16.01 1.13 -18.63
N SER A 359 -16.20 0.58 -19.81
CA SER A 359 -17.12 -0.54 -19.98
C SER A 359 -17.07 -1.37 -18.70
N ILE A 360 -18.23 -1.61 -18.07
CA ILE A 360 -18.35 -2.66 -17.06
C ILE A 360 -17.56 -3.82 -17.65
N ALA A 361 -16.41 -4.15 -17.05
CA ALA A 361 -15.67 -5.31 -17.50
C ALA A 361 -16.70 -6.44 -17.41
N PRO A 362 -17.05 -7.10 -18.54
CA PRO A 362 -18.03 -8.16 -18.49
C PRO A 362 -17.57 -9.11 -17.38
N ALA A 363 -18.51 -9.64 -16.59
CA ALA A 363 -18.19 -10.69 -15.63
C ALA A 363 -17.25 -11.67 -16.34
N ILE A 364 -16.01 -11.80 -15.85
CA ILE A 364 -15.00 -12.63 -16.51
C ILE A 364 -15.68 -13.98 -16.72
N PRO A 365 -15.99 -14.36 -17.98
CA PRO A 365 -16.79 -15.53 -18.22
C PRO A 365 -16.04 -16.73 -17.65
N CYS A 366 -16.75 -17.63 -16.96
CA CYS A 366 -16.18 -18.90 -16.53
C CYS A 366 -15.56 -19.58 -17.76
N GLY A 367 -14.23 -19.62 -17.81
CA GLY A 367 -13.52 -20.15 -18.97
C GLY A 367 -12.27 -19.39 -19.36
N SER A 368 -11.36 -19.11 -18.43
CA SER A 368 -9.94 -18.91 -18.77
C SER A 368 -9.04 -19.28 -17.60
N THR A 369 -8.32 -20.40 -17.76
CA THR A 369 -7.03 -20.74 -17.11
C THR A 369 -6.92 -20.78 -15.57
N SER A 370 -7.99 -20.71 -14.79
CA SER A 370 -7.92 -20.78 -13.32
C SER A 370 -8.90 -21.81 -12.76
N CYS A 371 -8.37 -22.94 -12.29
CA CYS A 371 -9.09 -23.82 -11.37
C CYS A 371 -8.97 -23.13 -9.98
N THR A 372 -10.09 -22.77 -9.32
CA THR A 372 -10.08 -22.03 -8.03
C THR A 372 -9.34 -22.78 -6.92
N VAL A 373 -8.94 -22.13 -5.81
CA VAL A 373 -8.20 -22.79 -4.71
C VAL A 373 -8.98 -23.98 -4.12
N ASN A 374 -10.31 -23.95 -4.13
CA ASN A 374 -11.15 -25.10 -3.74
C ASN A 374 -10.94 -26.32 -4.66
N VAL A 375 -10.63 -26.11 -5.94
CA VAL A 375 -10.30 -27.17 -6.91
C VAL A 375 -8.86 -27.65 -6.72
N LEU A 376 -7.91 -26.75 -6.48
CA LEU A 376 -6.49 -27.10 -6.28
C LEU A 376 -6.24 -27.83 -4.95
N GLY A 377 -7.09 -27.64 -3.95
CA GLY A 377 -7.00 -28.29 -2.64
C GLY A 377 -7.76 -29.62 -2.50
N THR A 378 -8.46 -30.08 -3.54
CA THR A 378 -9.21 -31.35 -3.50
C THR A 378 -8.23 -32.53 -3.46
N LEU A 379 -8.36 -33.39 -2.45
CA LEU A 379 -7.50 -34.57 -2.24
C LEU A 379 -8.02 -35.78 -3.01
N VAL A 380 -7.16 -36.43 -3.79
CA VAL A 380 -7.40 -37.73 -4.43
C VAL A 380 -6.26 -38.67 -4.04
N ASN A 381 -6.58 -39.79 -3.39
CA ASN A 381 -5.59 -40.74 -2.86
C ASN A 381 -4.51 -40.08 -1.97
N GLY A 382 -4.90 -39.07 -1.19
CA GLY A 382 -4.00 -38.35 -0.27
C GLY A 382 -3.16 -37.24 -0.91
N PHE A 383 -3.32 -36.97 -2.21
CA PHE A 383 -2.60 -35.92 -2.92
C PHE A 383 -3.57 -34.94 -3.57
N SER A 384 -3.25 -33.65 -3.48
CA SER A 384 -4.02 -32.60 -4.13
C SER A 384 -3.64 -32.44 -5.61
N CYS A 385 -4.50 -31.81 -6.40
CA CYS A 385 -4.13 -31.39 -7.75
C CYS A 385 -2.88 -30.49 -7.75
N ARG A 386 -2.67 -29.72 -6.67
CA ARG A 386 -1.47 -28.89 -6.44
C ARG A 386 -0.20 -29.72 -6.25
N ASP A 387 -0.24 -30.80 -5.46
CA ASP A 387 0.93 -31.67 -5.23
C ASP A 387 1.42 -32.32 -6.53
N HIS A 388 0.50 -32.67 -7.42
CA HIS A 388 0.82 -33.21 -8.74
C HIS A 388 1.49 -32.19 -9.67
N MET A 389 1.09 -30.91 -9.62
CA MET A 389 1.71 -29.84 -10.42
C MET A 389 3.13 -29.54 -9.96
N GLU A 390 3.35 -29.50 -8.65
CA GLU A 390 4.68 -29.31 -8.05
C GLU A 390 5.60 -30.49 -8.37
N TYR A 391 5.08 -31.72 -8.30
CA TYR A 391 5.82 -32.92 -8.69
C TYR A 391 6.32 -32.86 -10.15
N GLN A 392 5.45 -32.49 -11.10
CA GLN A 392 5.85 -32.38 -12.52
C GLN A 392 6.87 -31.27 -12.76
N ARG A 393 6.79 -30.15 -12.03
CA ARG A 393 7.75 -29.04 -12.13
C ARG A 393 9.10 -29.36 -11.50
N SER A 394 9.13 -30.23 -10.49
CA SER A 394 10.37 -30.62 -9.78
C SER A 394 11.34 -31.47 -10.62
N GLY A 395 10.89 -32.07 -11.73
CA GLY A 395 11.71 -32.95 -12.56
C GLY A 395 12.06 -34.30 -11.92
N TYR A 396 11.45 -34.64 -10.78
CA TYR A 396 11.67 -35.88 -10.04
C TYR A 396 11.09 -37.11 -10.78
N LYS A 397 11.83 -38.23 -10.83
CA LYS A 397 11.50 -39.44 -11.65
C LYS A 397 10.90 -40.62 -10.86
N GLY A 398 10.40 -40.40 -9.65
CA GLY A 398 9.72 -41.45 -8.86
C GLY A 398 8.39 -41.91 -9.49
N HIS A 399 7.70 -42.87 -8.87
CA HIS A 399 6.34 -43.27 -9.28
C HIS A 399 5.30 -42.55 -8.41
N MET A 400 4.51 -41.66 -9.02
CA MET A 400 3.31 -41.09 -8.41
C MET A 400 2.09 -41.89 -8.89
N PRO A 401 1.11 -42.23 -8.03
CA PRO A 401 0.06 -43.20 -8.36
C PRO A 401 -0.93 -42.76 -9.46
N MET A 402 -0.91 -41.49 -9.89
CA MET A 402 -1.66 -40.98 -11.05
C MET A 402 -0.93 -39.80 -11.71
N ASN A 403 -1.26 -39.47 -12.96
CA ASN A 403 -0.73 -38.27 -13.64
C ASN A 403 -1.75 -37.12 -13.62
N ALA A 404 -1.28 -35.89 -13.85
CA ALA A 404 -2.09 -34.68 -13.76
C ALA A 404 -3.34 -34.68 -14.66
N ILE A 405 -3.28 -35.35 -15.82
CA ILE A 405 -4.41 -35.48 -16.75
C ILE A 405 -5.51 -36.37 -16.14
N ALA A 406 -5.12 -37.49 -15.51
CA ALA A 406 -6.06 -38.39 -14.86
C ALA A 406 -6.76 -37.72 -13.64
N ALA A 407 -6.02 -36.95 -12.84
CA ALA A 407 -6.58 -36.22 -11.70
C ALA A 407 -7.58 -35.13 -12.14
N CYS A 408 -7.23 -34.35 -13.17
CA CYS A 408 -8.13 -33.33 -13.74
C CYS A 408 -9.44 -33.93 -14.27
N ASN A 409 -9.37 -35.12 -14.90
CA ASN A 409 -10.56 -35.77 -15.47
C ASN A 409 -11.55 -36.26 -14.41
N VAL A 410 -11.07 -36.72 -13.25
CA VAL A 410 -11.95 -37.11 -12.13
C VAL A 410 -12.70 -35.89 -11.58
N VAL A 411 -12.02 -34.76 -11.43
CA VAL A 411 -12.62 -33.51 -10.95
C VAL A 411 -13.63 -32.95 -11.96
N ALA A 412 -13.29 -32.96 -13.25
CA ALA A 412 -14.20 -32.53 -14.32
C ALA A 412 -15.50 -33.37 -14.38
N SER A 413 -15.42 -34.66 -14.02
CA SER A 413 -16.60 -35.53 -13.93
C SER A 413 -17.49 -35.27 -12.71
N MET A 414 -16.92 -34.75 -11.62
CA MET A 414 -17.66 -34.41 -10.39
C MET A 414 -18.20 -32.98 -10.40
N TYR A 415 -17.55 -32.07 -11.13
CA TYR A 415 -17.92 -30.66 -11.24
C TYR A 415 -17.90 -30.21 -12.72
N PRO A 416 -19.00 -30.46 -13.46
CA PRO A 416 -19.11 -30.18 -14.90
C PRO A 416 -18.72 -28.76 -15.35
N PRO A 417 -18.94 -27.69 -14.55
CA PRO A 417 -18.50 -26.34 -14.90
C PRO A 417 -16.96 -26.15 -14.95
N CYS A 418 -16.18 -27.07 -14.37
CA CYS A 418 -14.71 -27.01 -14.30
C CYS A 418 -14.01 -27.78 -15.42
N ALA A 419 -14.74 -28.23 -16.45
CA ALA A 419 -14.24 -29.10 -17.50
C ALA A 419 -13.12 -28.59 -18.45
N PRO A 420 -12.65 -27.31 -18.44
CA PRO A 420 -11.53 -26.92 -19.30
C PRO A 420 -10.19 -26.77 -18.55
N CYS A 421 -9.90 -27.51 -17.47
CA CYS A 421 -8.52 -27.58 -16.94
C CYS A 421 -7.63 -28.31 -17.99
N LYS A 422 -7.15 -27.57 -19.01
CA LYS A 422 -6.22 -28.04 -20.04
C LYS A 422 -4.80 -27.66 -19.59
N PRO A 423 -3.92 -28.61 -19.21
CA PRO A 423 -2.56 -28.27 -18.84
C PRO A 423 -1.83 -27.65 -20.04
N PRO A 424 -0.97 -26.63 -19.84
CA PRO A 424 -0.17 -26.06 -20.93
C PRO A 424 0.70 -27.18 -21.53
N GLY A 425 0.58 -27.37 -22.84
CA GLY A 425 1.23 -28.47 -23.56
C GLY A 425 2.75 -28.41 -23.41
N LEU A 426 3.35 -29.53 -23.01
CA LEU A 426 4.79 -29.76 -23.19
C LEU A 426 5.11 -29.72 -24.70
N PRO A 427 6.19 -29.05 -25.13
CA PRO A 427 6.61 -29.14 -26.52
C PRO A 427 6.98 -30.60 -26.88
N PRO A 428 6.74 -31.04 -28.13
CA PRO A 428 6.99 -32.41 -28.53
C PRO A 428 8.48 -32.75 -28.39
N GLN A 429 8.77 -33.81 -27.63
CA GLN A 429 10.10 -34.38 -27.50
C GLN A 429 10.64 -34.77 -28.89
N ARG A 430 11.66 -34.07 -29.37
CA ARG A 430 12.52 -34.61 -30.45
C ARG A 430 13.62 -35.44 -29.82
N GLN A 431 13.47 -36.76 -29.97
CA GLN A 431 14.58 -37.70 -29.89
C GLN A 431 15.61 -37.39 -30.99
N SER A 432 16.88 -37.19 -30.62
CA SER A 432 18.02 -37.96 -31.15
C SER A 432 19.38 -37.39 -30.68
N MET A 433 20.24 -38.30 -30.24
CA MET A 433 21.67 -38.12 -29.94
C MET A 433 22.48 -37.53 -31.12
N ARG A 434 23.44 -36.64 -30.84
CA ARG A 434 24.89 -36.84 -31.12
C ARG A 434 25.77 -35.64 -30.72
N LEU A 435 26.60 -35.87 -29.70
CA LEU A 435 28.04 -35.59 -29.60
C LEU A 435 28.67 -34.33 -30.26
N ARG A 436 29.24 -33.50 -29.35
CA ARG A 436 30.62 -32.93 -29.32
C ARG A 436 31.02 -31.74 -30.21
N ARG A 437 31.76 -30.86 -29.53
CA ARG A 437 32.73 -29.82 -29.96
C ARG A 437 32.16 -28.44 -30.29
N LEU A 438 32.37 -27.47 -29.39
CA LEU A 438 33.50 -26.54 -29.48
C LEU A 438 33.52 -25.63 -28.24
N GLN A 439 34.50 -25.88 -27.35
CA GLN A 439 35.06 -24.83 -26.51
C GLN A 439 36.04 -24.00 -27.36
N ALA A 440 36.20 -22.74 -26.93
CA ALA A 440 37.14 -21.73 -27.39
C ALA A 440 36.77 -21.00 -28.68
N VAL A 441 36.58 -19.67 -28.57
CA VAL A 441 37.49 -18.64 -29.13
C VAL A 441 36.85 -17.25 -28.96
N ASN A 442 37.71 -16.28 -28.57
CA ASN A 442 37.59 -14.81 -28.62
C ASN A 442 36.98 -14.04 -27.42
N ALA A 443 37.90 -13.73 -26.50
CA ALA A 443 38.08 -12.38 -25.96
C ALA A 443 38.67 -11.42 -27.02
N SER A 444 38.52 -10.10 -26.78
CA SER A 444 39.01 -8.92 -27.54
C SER A 444 38.19 -8.56 -28.79
N ALA A 445 37.87 -7.31 -29.14
CA ALA A 445 38.09 -5.98 -28.56
C ALA A 445 37.16 -4.95 -29.25
N SER A 446 36.85 -3.83 -28.59
CA SER A 446 36.87 -2.44 -29.11
C SER A 446 35.99 -1.51 -28.27
N GLN A 447 36.28 -0.23 -28.07
CA GLN A 447 37.52 0.52 -27.83
C GLN A 447 37.02 1.88 -27.32
N ASN A 448 37.63 2.40 -26.25
CA ASN A 448 37.34 3.72 -25.71
C ASN A 448 37.81 4.81 -26.69
N LEU A 449 36.92 5.74 -27.02
CA LEU A 449 37.28 7.07 -27.53
C LEU A 449 37.20 8.05 -26.35
N ARG A 450 38.36 8.40 -25.78
CA ARG A 450 38.51 9.61 -24.96
C ARG A 450 38.98 10.73 -25.87
N VAL A 451 38.27 11.85 -25.85
CA VAL A 451 38.71 13.11 -26.45
C VAL A 451 39.21 13.96 -25.29
N ASP A 452 40.53 14.22 -25.25
CA ASP A 452 41.12 15.16 -24.31
C ASP A 452 40.98 16.58 -24.89
N VAL A 453 40.20 17.43 -24.22
CA VAL A 453 40.11 18.87 -24.52
C VAL A 453 40.78 19.62 -23.37
N SER A 454 41.75 20.47 -23.70
CA SER A 454 42.44 21.33 -22.73
C SER A 454 41.51 22.45 -22.24
N PHE A 455 41.43 22.64 -20.91
CA PHE A 455 40.57 23.65 -20.27
C PHE A 455 40.81 25.08 -20.78
N ALA A 456 42.04 25.39 -21.20
CA ALA A 456 42.41 26.70 -21.71
C ALA A 456 41.79 27.05 -23.07
N GLU A 457 41.24 26.05 -23.79
CA GLU A 457 40.65 26.23 -25.12
C GLU A 457 39.11 26.37 -25.07
N LEU A 458 38.50 26.28 -23.89
CA LEU A 458 37.05 26.41 -23.73
C LEU A 458 36.60 27.89 -23.79
N PRO A 459 35.45 28.21 -24.40
CA PRO A 459 34.87 29.55 -24.34
C PRO A 459 34.52 29.98 -22.90
N PRO A 460 34.57 31.28 -22.54
CA PRO A 460 34.37 31.75 -21.16
C PRO A 460 33.10 31.25 -20.45
N PRO A 461 31.92 31.13 -21.11
CA PRO A 461 30.72 30.60 -20.46
C PRO A 461 30.84 29.13 -20.03
N LEU A 462 31.66 28.34 -20.73
CA LEU A 462 31.92 26.94 -20.41
C LEU A 462 33.01 26.78 -19.35
N GLN A 463 33.96 27.72 -19.27
CA GLN A 463 34.94 27.77 -18.18
C GLN A 463 34.25 28.04 -16.83
N GLU A 464 33.25 28.94 -16.78
CA GLU A 464 32.48 29.19 -15.56
C GLU A 464 31.61 28.01 -15.13
N LEU A 465 31.02 27.28 -16.09
CA LEU A 465 30.22 26.07 -15.84
C LEU A 465 31.05 24.91 -15.28
N VAL A 466 32.32 24.80 -15.67
CA VAL A 466 33.28 23.83 -15.12
C VAL A 466 33.80 24.28 -13.75
N TRP A 467 33.97 25.59 -13.53
CA TRP A 467 34.33 26.13 -12.21
C TRP A 467 33.23 25.94 -11.17
N ALA A 468 31.96 26.10 -11.57
CA ALA A 468 30.80 25.92 -10.69
C ALA A 468 30.53 24.45 -10.29
N ASN A 469 31.16 23.46 -10.96
CA ASN A 469 30.92 22.03 -10.77
C ASN A 469 32.15 21.24 -10.27
N ARG A 470 33.00 21.86 -9.44
CA ARG A 470 34.21 21.21 -8.89
C ARG A 470 33.95 19.98 -8.01
N SER A 471 32.72 19.77 -7.50
CA SER A 471 32.39 18.61 -6.66
C SER A 471 32.08 17.32 -7.43
N LEU A 472 31.81 17.39 -8.75
CA LEU A 472 31.41 16.22 -9.55
C LEU A 472 32.58 15.43 -10.18
N LEU A 473 33.82 15.93 -10.12
CA LEU A 473 34.98 15.30 -10.78
C LEU A 473 36.06 14.75 -9.83
N GLY A 474 35.82 14.73 -8.52
CA GLY A 474 36.70 14.03 -7.56
C GLY A 474 38.15 14.52 -7.53
N TRP A 475 38.37 15.83 -7.72
CA TRP A 475 39.69 16.44 -7.54
C TRP A 475 39.81 17.02 -6.12
N GLU A 476 40.61 16.40 -5.27
CA GLU A 476 41.03 16.97 -3.99
C GLU A 476 41.99 18.16 -4.22
N PRO A 477 41.88 19.27 -3.47
CA PRO A 477 42.96 20.25 -3.40
C PRO A 477 44.11 19.70 -2.54
N PRO A 478 45.38 19.99 -2.88
CA PRO A 478 46.51 19.63 -2.04
C PRO A 478 46.44 20.40 -0.71
N HIS A 479 46.95 19.77 0.35
CA HIS A 479 47.19 20.42 1.62
C HIS A 479 48.02 21.70 1.47
N TRP A 480 47.84 22.58 2.47
CA TRP A 480 48.76 23.56 3.08
C TRP A 480 48.22 25.01 3.08
N GLU A 481 48.11 25.52 4.32
CA GLU A 481 47.98 26.91 4.84
C GLU A 481 47.01 27.91 4.18
#